data_AF-A0A1U7YGD9-F1
#
_entry.id   AF-A0A1U7YGD9-F1
#
_cell.length_a   1.000
_cell.length_b   1.000
_cell.length_c   1.000
_cell.angle_alpha   90.00
_cell.angle_beta   90.00
_cell.angle_gamma   90.00
#
_symmetry.space_group_name_H-M   'P 1'
#
loop_
_entity.id
_entity.type
_entity.pdbx_description
1 polymer ?
#
loop_
_entity_poly.entity_id
_entity_poly.type
_entity_poly.pdbx_seq_one_letter_code
_entity_poly.pdbx_strand_id
1 'polypeptide(L)'
;MALKVGTRLYKDLELMLERFLLRLGLPFRGHDESQSSTNRGIFLELLQWHGDIDPDIGSIILENAPKNEMMCSPMIQKDIVDVCAKEAIKAIIEDLDGDFFGILVDESKNILHKEQMTLVLRYVNKEGEVIERFVGIVHVNNTSSQSLKKEIDSFLSYHSLSPSQIRGKGYDGASNMQGELHGLKTLILNETPSAYCIHCFTHQLQLTLVALAKKHSDVDDFFCIVTNVLNIVGSSFKRRDLLRQHQVKKIR
;
A
#
# COMPACT_ATOMS: atom_id res chain seq x y z
N MET A 1 -29.95 27.73 16.75
CA MET A 1 -30.33 27.05 15.49
C MET A 1 -29.26 27.24 14.41
N ALA A 2 -28.70 28.45 14.23
CA ALA A 2 -27.57 28.72 13.32
C ALA A 2 -26.27 27.92 13.61
N LEU A 3 -25.87 27.79 14.88
CA LEU A 3 -24.68 27.00 15.29
C LEU A 3 -24.74 25.50 14.90
N LYS A 4 -25.94 24.90 14.83
CA LYS A 4 -26.11 23.49 14.41
C LYS A 4 -26.07 23.29 12.89
N VAL A 5 -26.31 24.35 12.13
CA VAL A 5 -26.30 24.31 10.65
C VAL A 5 -24.88 24.53 10.14
N GLY A 6 -24.15 25.50 10.70
CA GLY A 6 -22.73 25.73 10.35
C GLY A 6 -21.81 24.55 10.68
N THR A 7 -22.05 23.86 11.80
CA THR A 7 -21.29 22.67 12.20
C THR A 7 -21.50 21.45 11.31
N ARG A 8 -22.65 21.36 10.63
CA ARG A 8 -22.93 20.28 9.67
C ARG A 8 -22.27 20.54 8.32
N LEU A 9 -22.42 21.76 7.80
CA LEU A 9 -21.77 22.22 6.56
C LEU A 9 -20.24 22.09 6.63
N TYR A 10 -19.63 22.41 7.78
CA TYR A 10 -18.20 22.27 8.00
C TYR A 10 -17.71 20.82 7.94
N LYS A 11 -18.37 19.89 8.63
CA LYS A 11 -17.98 18.47 8.61
C LYS A 11 -18.19 17.83 7.24
N ASP A 12 -19.23 18.27 6.53
CA ASP A 12 -19.46 17.84 5.15
C ASP A 12 -18.32 18.30 4.23
N LEU A 13 -17.79 19.52 4.42
CA LEU A 13 -16.62 20.01 3.68
C LEU A 13 -15.36 19.18 3.97
N GLU A 14 -15.03 18.95 5.25
CA GLU A 14 -13.85 18.16 5.62
C GLU A 14 -13.91 16.76 4.99
N LEU A 15 -15.06 16.08 5.10
CA LEU A 15 -15.26 14.75 4.52
C LEU A 15 -15.17 14.76 2.98
N MET A 16 -15.65 15.83 2.33
CA MET A 16 -15.47 16.01 0.88
C MET A 16 -13.99 16.14 0.49
N LEU A 17 -13.21 16.91 1.25
CA LEU A 17 -11.78 17.08 1.02
C LEU A 17 -11.02 15.77 1.24
N GLU A 18 -11.30 15.05 2.32
CA GLU A 18 -10.68 13.74 2.57
C GLU A 18 -11.00 12.75 1.46
N ARG A 19 -12.27 12.67 1.04
CA ARG A 19 -12.68 11.82 -0.09
C ARG A 19 -11.97 12.21 -1.39
N PHE A 20 -11.79 13.52 -1.64
CA PHE A 20 -11.04 14.01 -2.78
C PHE A 20 -9.58 13.54 -2.75
N LEU A 21 -8.91 13.68 -1.59
CA LEU A 21 -7.53 13.23 -1.41
C LEU A 21 -7.39 11.71 -1.57
N LEU A 22 -8.29 10.93 -0.96
CA LEU A 22 -8.31 9.47 -1.10
C LEU A 22 -8.47 9.04 -2.55
N ARG A 23 -9.41 9.64 -3.28
CA ARG A 23 -9.69 9.30 -4.67
C ARG A 23 -8.48 9.55 -5.58
N LEU A 24 -7.67 10.55 -5.25
CA LEU A 24 -6.47 10.91 -6.02
C LEU A 24 -5.19 10.28 -5.49
N GLY A 25 -5.24 9.57 -4.35
CA GLY A 25 -4.05 9.03 -3.69
C GLY A 25 -3.09 10.11 -3.18
N LEU A 26 -3.61 11.29 -2.80
CA LEU A 26 -2.81 12.41 -2.33
C LEU A 26 -2.52 12.31 -0.81
N PRO A 27 -1.32 12.72 -0.37
CA PRO A 27 -1.02 12.79 1.05
C PRO A 27 -1.85 13.87 1.72
N PHE A 28 -2.37 13.57 2.91
CA PHE A 28 -3.19 14.51 3.67
C PHE A 28 -2.33 15.55 4.37
N ARG A 29 -1.20 15.09 4.93
CA ARG A 29 -0.46 15.79 5.98
C ARG A 29 0.89 16.30 5.52
N GLY A 30 1.31 17.42 6.12
CA GLY A 30 2.62 18.01 5.93
C GLY A 30 3.65 17.43 6.90
N HIS A 31 4.93 17.73 6.66
CA HIS A 31 5.99 17.42 7.63
C HIS A 31 5.87 18.29 8.90
N ASP A 32 5.39 19.51 8.74
CA ASP A 32 5.10 20.47 9.81
C ASP A 32 3.74 21.11 9.55
N GLU A 33 2.79 20.90 10.45
CA GLU A 33 1.42 21.44 10.36
C GLU A 33 1.20 22.69 11.23
N SER A 34 2.28 23.20 11.85
CA SER A 34 2.23 24.43 12.62
C SER A 34 1.78 25.62 11.76
N GLN A 35 1.19 26.63 12.38
CA GLN A 35 0.76 27.85 11.68
C GLN A 35 1.93 28.63 11.04
N SER A 36 3.14 28.44 11.57
CA SER A 36 4.37 29.02 11.02
C SER A 36 4.92 28.25 9.81
N SER A 37 4.37 27.07 9.51
CA SER A 37 4.81 26.27 8.37
C SER A 37 4.34 26.88 7.05
N THR A 38 5.21 26.84 6.04
CA THR A 38 4.86 27.23 4.66
C THR A 38 4.15 26.12 3.89
N ASN A 39 4.07 24.92 4.46
CA ASN A 39 3.36 23.78 3.88
C ASN A 39 2.84 22.88 5.01
N ARG A 40 1.57 23.11 5.39
CA ARG A 40 0.89 22.36 6.45
C ARG A 40 0.32 21.02 5.98
N GLY A 41 0.53 20.66 4.72
CA GLY A 41 -0.07 19.48 4.11
C GLY A 41 -1.34 19.80 3.34
N ILE A 42 -1.59 18.99 2.29
CA ILE A 42 -2.60 19.28 1.28
C ILE A 42 -3.99 19.46 1.90
N PHE A 43 -4.34 18.68 2.93
CA PHE A 43 -5.64 18.80 3.57
C PHE A 43 -5.85 20.16 4.23
N LEU A 44 -4.90 20.61 5.05
CA LEU A 44 -5.00 21.89 5.76
C LEU A 44 -4.89 23.07 4.81
N GLU A 45 -4.04 22.98 3.78
CA GLU A 45 -3.92 24.02 2.75
C GLU A 45 -5.21 24.16 1.93
N LEU A 46 -5.85 23.04 1.54
CA LEU A 46 -7.14 23.09 0.83
C LEU A 46 -8.26 23.63 1.70
N LEU A 47 -8.26 23.28 3.00
CA LEU A 47 -9.25 23.78 3.95
C LEU A 47 -9.10 25.29 4.15
N GLN A 48 -7.86 25.79 4.33
CA GLN A 48 -7.56 27.22 4.40
C GLN A 48 -7.97 27.95 3.12
N TRP A 49 -7.56 27.42 1.96
CA TRP A 49 -7.90 28.00 0.65
C TRP A 49 -9.41 28.12 0.46
N HIS A 50 -10.19 27.14 0.91
CA HIS A 50 -11.65 27.22 0.85
C HIS A 50 -12.21 28.29 1.79
N GLY A 51 -11.65 28.46 2.99
CA GLY A 51 -12.02 29.52 3.92
C GLY A 51 -11.66 30.92 3.44
N ASP A 52 -10.60 31.05 2.62
CA ASP A 52 -10.20 32.32 2.00
C ASP A 52 -11.19 32.74 0.89
N ILE A 53 -11.84 31.79 0.23
CA ILE A 53 -12.85 32.03 -0.81
C ILE A 53 -14.22 32.33 -0.19
N ASP A 54 -14.59 31.60 0.85
CA ASP A 54 -15.89 31.69 1.50
C ASP A 54 -15.71 32.18 2.95
N PRO A 55 -15.98 33.47 3.23
CA PRO A 55 -15.83 34.05 4.57
C PRO A 55 -16.69 33.37 5.63
N ASP A 56 -17.85 32.83 5.27
CA ASP A 56 -18.73 32.14 6.21
C ASP A 56 -18.05 30.85 6.68
N ILE A 57 -17.40 30.12 5.78
CA ILE A 57 -16.58 28.94 6.09
C ILE A 57 -15.31 29.35 6.84
N GLY A 58 -14.59 30.38 6.38
CA GLY A 58 -13.40 30.89 7.04
C GLY A 58 -13.62 31.24 8.52
N SER A 59 -14.83 31.70 8.86
CA SER A 59 -15.22 32.03 10.23
C SER A 59 -15.45 30.83 11.16
N ILE A 60 -15.47 29.60 10.64
CA ILE A 60 -15.81 28.38 11.39
C ILE A 60 -14.83 27.21 11.23
N ILE A 61 -13.71 27.39 10.51
CA ILE A 61 -12.66 26.36 10.33
C ILE A 61 -11.40 26.67 11.15
N LEU A 62 -10.52 25.67 11.29
CA LEU A 62 -9.17 25.81 11.85
C LEU A 62 -9.16 26.55 13.21
N GLU A 63 -8.47 27.68 13.34
CA GLU A 63 -8.37 28.45 14.57
C GLU A 63 -9.71 29.02 15.06
N ASN A 64 -10.66 29.21 14.14
CA ASN A 64 -11.98 29.76 14.42
C ASN A 64 -12.98 28.66 14.83
N ALA A 65 -12.64 27.38 14.62
CA ALA A 65 -13.47 26.25 14.96
C ALA A 65 -13.39 25.90 16.46
N PRO A 66 -14.49 25.43 17.09
CA PRO A 66 -14.43 24.81 18.40
C PRO A 66 -13.53 23.56 18.35
N LYS A 67 -12.55 23.46 19.25
CA LYS A 67 -11.53 22.37 19.23
C LYS A 67 -12.09 20.95 19.16
N ASN A 68 -13.32 20.74 19.61
CA ASN A 68 -13.96 19.41 19.68
C ASN A 68 -14.72 19.05 18.40
N GLU A 69 -14.74 19.90 17.38
CA GLU A 69 -15.56 19.71 16.18
C GLU A 69 -14.77 19.52 14.88
N MET A 70 -13.43 19.52 14.94
CA MET A 70 -12.56 19.42 13.77
C MET A 70 -12.13 17.98 13.46
N MET A 71 -12.16 17.59 12.17
CA MET A 71 -11.58 16.33 11.67
C MET A 71 -10.10 16.44 11.31
N CYS A 72 -9.47 17.59 11.57
CA CYS A 72 -8.06 17.86 11.29
C CYS A 72 -7.05 17.04 12.11
N SER A 73 -7.48 16.28 13.13
CA SER A 73 -6.58 15.49 13.96
C SER A 73 -6.00 14.30 13.20
N PRO A 74 -4.69 13.98 13.38
CA PRO A 74 -4.09 12.80 12.77
C PRO A 74 -4.83 11.50 13.09
N MET A 75 -5.39 11.39 14.29
CA MET A 75 -6.13 10.19 14.69
C MET A 75 -7.46 10.08 13.93
N ILE A 76 -8.20 11.19 13.79
CA ILE A 76 -9.50 11.20 13.11
C ILE A 76 -9.32 10.91 11.63
N GLN A 77 -8.37 11.58 10.96
CA GLN A 77 -8.08 11.31 9.54
C GLN A 77 -7.70 9.85 9.31
N LYS A 78 -6.89 9.27 10.21
CA LYS A 78 -6.52 7.86 10.13
C LYS A 78 -7.73 6.95 10.29
N ASP A 79 -8.60 7.22 11.26
CA ASP A 79 -9.83 6.44 11.46
C ASP A 79 -10.74 6.50 10.23
N ILE A 80 -10.85 7.68 9.59
CA ILE A 80 -11.64 7.84 8.36
C ILE A 80 -11.01 7.07 7.20
N VAL A 81 -9.69 7.17 7.00
CA VAL A 81 -8.96 6.38 6.00
C VAL A 81 -9.17 4.88 6.23
N ASP A 82 -9.08 4.41 7.46
CA ASP A 82 -9.26 3.00 7.83
C ASP A 82 -10.70 2.53 7.57
N VAL A 83 -11.71 3.37 7.84
CA VAL A 83 -13.12 3.08 7.51
C VAL A 83 -13.34 3.05 6.00
N CYS A 84 -12.81 4.02 5.26
CA CYS A 84 -12.90 4.04 3.79
C CYS A 84 -12.24 2.82 3.17
N ALA A 85 -11.09 2.39 3.68
CA ALA A 85 -10.42 1.17 3.21
C ALA A 85 -11.29 -0.09 3.45
N LYS A 86 -11.92 -0.20 4.63
CA LYS A 86 -12.84 -1.31 4.94
C LYS A 86 -14.05 -1.35 4.01
N GLU A 87 -14.69 -0.19 3.77
CA GLU A 87 -15.84 -0.11 2.87
C GLU A 87 -15.45 -0.38 1.41
N ALA A 88 -14.24 0.05 0.99
CA ALA A 88 -13.72 -0.26 -0.34
C ALA A 88 -13.48 -1.77 -0.52
N ILE A 89 -12.86 -2.43 0.46
CA ILE A 89 -12.68 -3.89 0.43
C ILE A 89 -14.03 -4.59 0.45
N LYS A 90 -14.96 -4.16 1.29
CA LYS A 90 -16.31 -4.72 1.33
C LYS A 90 -17.01 -4.64 -0.03
N ALA A 91 -16.95 -3.50 -0.71
CA ALA A 91 -17.48 -3.35 -2.06
C ALA A 91 -16.81 -4.31 -3.07
N ILE A 92 -15.50 -4.54 -2.95
CA ILE A 92 -14.78 -5.54 -3.77
C ILE A 92 -15.29 -6.96 -3.49
N ILE A 93 -15.52 -7.31 -2.21
CA ILE A 93 -16.03 -8.63 -1.82
C ILE A 93 -17.49 -8.83 -2.26
N GLU A 94 -18.30 -7.78 -2.22
CA GLU A 94 -19.67 -7.80 -2.75
C GLU A 94 -19.70 -7.96 -4.27
N ASP A 95 -18.78 -7.31 -4.99
CA ASP A 95 -18.61 -7.44 -6.44
C ASP A 95 -18.13 -8.84 -6.87
N LEU A 96 -17.31 -9.50 -6.03
CA LEU A 96 -16.92 -10.90 -6.18
C LEU A 96 -18.12 -11.87 -6.06
N ASP A 97 -19.17 -11.50 -5.32
CA ASP A 97 -20.44 -12.25 -5.19
C ASP A 97 -20.30 -13.71 -4.71
N GLY A 98 -19.22 -14.02 -3.98
CA GLY A 98 -18.93 -15.38 -3.55
C GLY A 98 -18.54 -16.34 -4.67
N ASP A 99 -18.19 -15.84 -5.86
CA ASP A 99 -17.63 -16.66 -6.94
C ASP A 99 -16.15 -17.01 -6.67
N PHE A 100 -15.56 -17.76 -7.59
CA PHE A 100 -14.16 -18.13 -7.56
C PHE A 100 -13.24 -16.94 -7.84
N PHE A 101 -12.07 -16.96 -7.20
CA PHE A 101 -11.06 -15.92 -7.38
C PHE A 101 -9.65 -16.50 -7.45
N GLY A 102 -8.74 -15.73 -8.03
CA GLY A 102 -7.31 -15.90 -7.92
C GLY A 102 -6.72 -14.94 -6.91
N ILE A 103 -5.62 -15.34 -6.29
CA ILE A 103 -4.80 -14.49 -5.45
C ILE A 103 -3.47 -14.19 -6.15
N LEU A 104 -3.05 -12.94 -6.14
CA LEU A 104 -1.69 -12.54 -6.49
C LEU A 104 -1.02 -12.04 -5.22
N VAL A 105 0.14 -12.61 -4.91
CA VAL A 105 0.89 -12.30 -3.69
C VAL A 105 2.31 -11.97 -4.06
N ASP A 106 2.79 -10.84 -3.54
CA ASP A 106 4.15 -10.39 -3.73
C ASP A 106 4.75 -9.96 -2.39
N GLU A 107 6.05 -10.21 -2.23
CA GLU A 107 6.79 -9.92 -1.00
C GLU A 107 7.75 -8.75 -1.21
N SER A 108 7.85 -7.87 -0.23
CA SER A 108 8.82 -6.79 -0.26
C SER A 108 9.31 -6.40 1.14
N LYS A 109 10.36 -5.59 1.19
CA LYS A 109 10.89 -5.01 2.43
C LYS A 109 10.68 -3.51 2.42
N ASN A 110 10.17 -2.98 3.53
CA ASN A 110 10.05 -1.53 3.67
C ASN A 110 11.39 -0.87 4.08
N ILE A 111 11.39 0.47 4.17
CA ILE A 111 12.58 1.27 4.51
C ILE A 111 13.15 0.98 5.91
N LEU A 112 12.36 0.36 6.79
CA LEU A 112 12.78 -0.08 8.13
C LEU A 112 13.24 -1.55 8.13
N HIS A 113 13.41 -2.15 6.95
CA HIS A 113 13.76 -3.56 6.75
C HIS A 113 12.76 -4.54 7.38
N LYS A 114 11.49 -4.14 7.50
CA LYS A 114 10.41 -5.05 7.88
C LYS A 114 9.80 -5.67 6.63
N GLU A 115 9.53 -6.96 6.71
CA GLU A 115 8.91 -7.75 5.64
C GLU A 115 7.42 -7.39 5.51
N GLN A 116 6.95 -7.32 4.28
CA GLN A 116 5.57 -6.99 3.93
C GLN A 116 5.10 -7.87 2.77
N MET A 117 3.82 -8.18 2.77
CA MET A 117 3.15 -8.97 1.75
C MET A 117 2.03 -8.14 1.13
N THR A 118 2.05 -7.99 -0.18
CA THR A 118 0.96 -7.38 -0.94
C THR A 118 -0.02 -8.46 -1.38
N LEU A 119 -1.31 -8.20 -1.24
CA LEU A 119 -2.37 -9.09 -1.68
C LEU A 119 -3.28 -8.40 -2.71
N VAL A 120 -3.54 -9.09 -3.81
CA VAL A 120 -4.46 -8.68 -4.88
C VAL A 120 -5.41 -9.84 -5.16
N LEU A 121 -6.70 -9.52 -5.30
CA LEU A 121 -7.70 -10.46 -5.78
C LEU A 121 -7.92 -10.27 -7.28
N ARG A 122 -8.02 -11.38 -8.00
CA ARG A 122 -8.39 -11.41 -9.42
C ARG A 122 -9.62 -12.28 -9.62
N TYR A 123 -10.71 -11.74 -10.13
CA TYR A 123 -11.97 -12.47 -10.30
C TYR A 123 -12.71 -12.02 -11.55
N VAL A 124 -13.84 -12.66 -11.83
CA VAL A 124 -14.74 -12.27 -12.92
C VAL A 124 -15.98 -11.66 -12.29
N ASN A 125 -16.33 -10.42 -12.65
CA ASN A 125 -17.55 -9.78 -12.12
C ASN A 125 -18.82 -10.31 -12.81
N LYS A 126 -19.98 -9.81 -12.39
CA LYS A 126 -21.30 -10.22 -12.93
C LYS A 126 -21.46 -9.91 -14.41
N GLU A 127 -20.72 -8.94 -14.91
CA GLU A 127 -20.66 -8.53 -16.32
C GLU A 127 -19.76 -9.43 -17.16
N GLY A 128 -19.04 -10.39 -16.55
CA GLY A 128 -18.11 -11.29 -17.24
C GLY A 128 -16.74 -10.69 -17.50
N GLU A 129 -16.39 -9.58 -16.84
CA GLU A 129 -15.13 -8.87 -16.99
C GLU A 129 -14.10 -9.37 -15.98
N VAL A 130 -12.84 -9.49 -16.40
CA VAL A 130 -11.74 -9.83 -15.50
C VAL A 130 -11.35 -8.60 -14.69
N ILE A 131 -11.53 -8.68 -13.39
CA ILE A 131 -11.26 -7.62 -12.44
C ILE A 131 -10.05 -7.98 -11.58
N GLU A 132 -9.13 -7.02 -11.43
CA GLU A 132 -8.02 -7.08 -10.48
C GLU A 132 -8.17 -5.96 -9.46
N ARG A 133 -8.09 -6.30 -8.16
CA ARG A 133 -8.27 -5.38 -7.05
C ARG A 133 -7.22 -5.60 -5.98
N PHE A 134 -6.44 -4.56 -5.72
CA PHE A 134 -5.55 -4.51 -4.57
C PHE A 134 -6.38 -4.46 -3.28
N VAL A 135 -6.12 -5.38 -2.35
CA VAL A 135 -6.88 -5.50 -1.10
C VAL A 135 -6.05 -5.16 0.14
N GLY A 136 -4.72 -5.06 0.02
CA GLY A 136 -3.91 -4.50 1.08
C GLY A 136 -2.45 -4.92 1.07
N ILE A 137 -1.72 -4.32 2.01
CA ILE A 137 -0.37 -4.71 2.40
C ILE A 137 -0.43 -5.21 3.85
N VAL A 138 0.04 -6.43 4.07
CA VAL A 138 0.11 -7.06 5.39
C VAL A 138 1.56 -7.06 5.85
N HIS A 139 1.79 -6.59 7.07
CA HIS A 139 3.11 -6.74 7.69
C HIS A 139 3.27 -8.18 8.17
N VAL A 140 4.35 -8.82 7.75
CA VAL A 140 4.68 -10.19 8.15
C VAL A 140 5.93 -10.18 9.00
N ASN A 141 5.96 -11.04 10.03
CA ASN A 141 7.12 -11.14 10.92
C ASN A 141 8.33 -11.75 10.20
N ASN A 142 8.09 -12.60 9.20
CA ASN A 142 9.09 -13.16 8.31
C ASN A 142 8.43 -13.57 6.99
N THR A 143 9.26 -13.87 5.99
CA THR A 143 8.85 -14.30 4.65
C THR A 143 8.74 -15.82 4.50
N SER A 144 8.61 -16.56 5.59
CA SER A 144 8.40 -18.02 5.47
C SER A 144 7.02 -18.29 4.88
N SER A 145 6.92 -19.31 4.03
CA SER A 145 5.67 -19.72 3.38
C SER A 145 4.52 -19.93 4.36
N GLN A 146 4.82 -20.44 5.56
CA GLN A 146 3.84 -20.66 6.62
C GLN A 146 3.31 -19.34 7.20
N SER A 147 4.19 -18.35 7.40
CA SER A 147 3.79 -17.03 7.88
C SER A 147 2.91 -16.33 6.85
N LEU A 148 3.27 -16.39 5.57
CA LEU A 148 2.49 -15.80 4.48
C LEU A 148 1.12 -16.46 4.38
N LYS A 149 1.07 -17.80 4.39
CA LYS A 149 -0.19 -18.56 4.37
C LYS A 149 -1.10 -18.14 5.52
N LYS A 150 -0.56 -18.07 6.74
CA LYS A 150 -1.33 -17.70 7.93
C LYS A 150 -1.99 -16.33 7.77
N GLU A 151 -1.27 -15.34 7.24
CA GLU A 151 -1.82 -14.01 7.00
C GLU A 151 -2.88 -14.03 5.89
N ILE A 152 -2.68 -14.81 4.81
CA ILE A 152 -3.69 -15.02 3.77
C ILE A 152 -4.96 -15.65 4.36
N ASP A 153 -4.83 -16.74 5.13
CA ASP A 153 -5.96 -17.40 5.79
C ASP A 153 -6.70 -16.45 6.75
N SER A 154 -5.95 -15.60 7.46
CA SER A 154 -6.51 -14.60 8.38
C SER A 154 -7.31 -13.54 7.62
N PHE A 155 -6.78 -13.06 6.48
CA PHE A 155 -7.49 -12.13 5.60
C PHE A 155 -8.77 -12.76 5.02
N LEU A 156 -8.68 -13.98 4.48
CA LEU A 156 -9.82 -14.68 3.90
C LEU A 156 -10.91 -14.91 4.94
N SER A 157 -10.53 -15.39 6.13
CA SER A 157 -11.44 -15.62 7.26
C SER A 157 -12.14 -14.33 7.71
N TYR A 158 -11.38 -13.23 7.84
CA TYR A 158 -11.92 -11.93 8.24
C TYR A 158 -12.98 -11.41 7.27
N HIS A 159 -12.80 -11.67 5.96
CA HIS A 159 -13.73 -11.27 4.90
C HIS A 159 -14.73 -12.38 4.51
N SER A 160 -14.84 -13.46 5.30
CA SER A 160 -15.75 -14.59 5.03
C SER A 160 -15.55 -15.24 3.65
N LEU A 161 -14.32 -15.20 3.13
CA LEU A 161 -13.93 -15.89 1.91
C LEU A 161 -13.42 -17.30 2.23
N SER A 162 -13.81 -18.27 1.41
CA SER A 162 -13.32 -19.64 1.55
C SER A 162 -12.02 -19.83 0.75
N PRO A 163 -10.95 -20.41 1.34
CA PRO A 163 -9.79 -20.85 0.58
C PRO A 163 -10.15 -21.81 -0.56
N SER A 164 -11.21 -22.61 -0.39
CA SER A 164 -11.70 -23.56 -1.41
C SER A 164 -12.20 -22.88 -2.69
N GLN A 165 -12.51 -21.57 -2.64
CA GLN A 165 -12.91 -20.77 -3.80
C GLN A 165 -11.71 -20.27 -4.61
N ILE A 166 -10.48 -20.48 -4.13
CA ILE A 166 -9.28 -20.10 -4.88
C ILE A 166 -9.17 -20.98 -6.13
N ARG A 167 -8.98 -20.36 -7.30
CA ARG A 167 -8.74 -21.04 -8.60
C ARG A 167 -7.43 -20.62 -9.26
N GLY A 168 -6.87 -19.49 -8.87
CA GLY A 168 -5.59 -18.99 -9.39
C GLY A 168 -4.64 -18.56 -8.28
N LYS A 169 -3.35 -18.75 -8.49
CA LYS A 169 -2.27 -18.30 -7.60
C LYS A 169 -1.18 -17.66 -8.45
N GLY A 170 -0.89 -16.38 -8.23
CA GLY A 170 0.21 -15.68 -8.89
C GLY A 170 1.28 -15.31 -7.90
N TYR A 171 2.47 -15.92 -8.03
CA TYR A 171 3.60 -15.66 -7.14
C TYR A 171 4.90 -15.40 -7.92
N ASP A 172 5.86 -14.76 -7.27
CA ASP A 172 7.24 -14.67 -7.77
C ASP A 172 7.96 -16.03 -7.72
N GLY A 173 9.19 -16.09 -8.22
CA GLY A 173 9.99 -17.32 -8.27
C GLY A 173 10.72 -17.68 -6.99
N ALA A 174 10.49 -16.97 -5.88
CA ALA A 174 11.22 -17.22 -4.65
C ALA A 174 10.91 -18.61 -4.09
N SER A 175 11.87 -19.21 -3.38
CA SER A 175 11.71 -20.56 -2.81
C SER A 175 10.54 -20.64 -1.82
N ASN A 176 10.29 -19.57 -1.06
CA ASN A 176 9.18 -19.50 -0.12
C ASN A 176 7.82 -19.39 -0.83
N MET A 177 7.82 -18.94 -2.09
CA MET A 177 6.61 -18.76 -2.88
C MET A 177 6.32 -19.97 -3.76
N GLN A 178 7.29 -20.39 -4.58
CA GLN A 178 7.14 -21.44 -5.60
C GLN A 178 7.79 -22.78 -5.22
N GLY A 179 8.42 -22.90 -4.06
CA GLY A 179 9.10 -24.12 -3.63
C GLY A 179 8.20 -25.35 -3.63
N GLU A 180 8.71 -26.48 -4.12
CA GLU A 180 7.92 -27.69 -4.38
C GLU A 180 7.45 -28.40 -3.11
N LEU A 181 8.23 -28.35 -2.02
CA LEU A 181 7.92 -29.07 -0.77
C LEU A 181 7.23 -28.18 0.28
N HIS A 182 7.75 -26.96 0.46
CA HIS A 182 7.32 -26.05 1.52
C HIS A 182 7.04 -24.63 1.02
N GLY A 183 6.93 -24.41 -0.30
CA GLY A 183 6.54 -23.12 -0.85
C GLY A 183 5.06 -22.83 -0.62
N LEU A 184 4.68 -21.56 -0.62
CA LEU A 184 3.31 -21.07 -0.46
C LEU A 184 2.37 -21.72 -1.49
N LYS A 185 2.86 -21.89 -2.73
CA LYS A 185 2.20 -22.67 -3.78
C LYS A 185 1.77 -24.05 -3.29
N THR A 186 2.71 -24.84 -2.78
CA THR A 186 2.46 -26.23 -2.36
C THR A 186 1.50 -26.26 -1.18
N LEU A 187 1.70 -25.38 -0.19
CA LEU A 187 0.83 -25.34 0.98
C LEU A 187 -0.63 -25.08 0.60
N ILE A 188 -0.91 -24.08 -0.24
CA ILE A 188 -2.28 -23.78 -0.67
C ILE A 188 -2.77 -24.82 -1.70
N LEU A 189 -1.89 -25.47 -2.46
CA LEU A 189 -2.28 -26.53 -3.40
C LEU A 189 -2.77 -27.78 -2.68
N ASN A 190 -2.17 -28.13 -1.56
CA ASN A 190 -2.59 -29.25 -0.73
C ASN A 190 -4.00 -29.07 -0.16
N GLU A 191 -4.42 -27.82 0.10
CA GLU A 191 -5.76 -27.50 0.59
C GLU A 191 -6.78 -27.26 -0.54
N THR A 192 -6.31 -26.68 -1.65
CA THR A 192 -7.14 -26.38 -2.82
C THR A 192 -6.47 -26.90 -4.10
N PRO A 193 -6.68 -28.20 -4.43
CA PRO A 193 -6.05 -28.85 -5.59
C PRO A 193 -6.47 -28.27 -6.94
N SER A 194 -7.66 -27.66 -7.00
CA SER A 194 -8.22 -27.00 -8.18
C SER A 194 -7.55 -25.66 -8.51
N ALA A 195 -6.70 -25.13 -7.63
CA ALA A 195 -6.10 -23.82 -7.82
C ALA A 195 -4.79 -23.89 -8.60
N TYR A 196 -4.80 -23.34 -9.82
CA TYR A 196 -3.65 -23.30 -10.71
C TYR A 196 -2.64 -22.22 -10.29
N CYS A 197 -1.35 -22.54 -10.37
CA CYS A 197 -0.30 -21.60 -10.03
C CYS A 197 0.40 -21.07 -11.30
N ILE A 198 0.40 -19.75 -11.44
CA ILE A 198 1.07 -19.01 -12.49
C ILE A 198 2.32 -18.37 -11.88
N HIS A 199 3.46 -18.60 -12.51
CA HIS A 199 4.69 -17.92 -12.15
C HIS A 199 4.69 -16.50 -12.71
N CYS A 200 5.18 -15.52 -11.94
CA CYS A 200 5.27 -14.13 -12.41
C CYS A 200 6.14 -14.01 -13.67
N PHE A 201 5.51 -13.65 -14.80
CA PHE A 201 6.21 -13.47 -16.08
C PHE A 201 7.22 -12.32 -16.04
N THR A 202 6.91 -11.23 -15.33
CA THR A 202 7.84 -10.10 -15.16
C THR A 202 9.13 -10.54 -14.49
N HIS A 203 9.04 -11.41 -13.48
CA HIS A 203 10.21 -11.96 -12.82
C HIS A 203 11.00 -12.90 -13.75
N GLN A 204 10.33 -13.74 -14.54
CA GLN A 204 11.00 -14.61 -15.53
C GLN A 204 11.73 -13.83 -16.61
N LEU A 205 11.09 -12.78 -17.13
CA LEU A 205 11.69 -11.89 -18.12
C LEU A 205 12.91 -11.19 -17.52
N GLN A 206 12.78 -10.64 -16.32
CA GLN A 206 13.90 -10.00 -15.62
C GLN A 206 15.08 -10.95 -15.43
N LEU A 207 14.83 -12.18 -14.97
CA LEU A 207 15.90 -13.19 -14.80
C LEU A 207 16.58 -13.53 -16.12
N THR A 208 15.81 -13.62 -17.21
CA THR A 208 16.34 -13.88 -18.56
C THR A 208 17.21 -12.72 -19.04
N LEU A 209 16.76 -11.47 -18.86
CA LEU A 209 17.54 -10.28 -19.21
C LEU A 209 18.85 -10.20 -18.41
N VAL A 210 18.81 -10.47 -17.10
CA VAL A 210 20.01 -10.52 -16.26
C VAL A 210 20.97 -11.61 -16.74
N ALA A 211 20.46 -12.80 -17.07
CA ALA A 211 21.30 -13.90 -17.56
C ALA A 211 21.95 -13.58 -18.92
N LEU A 212 21.26 -12.88 -19.81
CA LEU A 212 21.80 -12.43 -21.09
C LEU A 212 22.83 -11.30 -20.91
N ALA A 213 22.54 -10.31 -20.06
CA ALA A 213 23.45 -9.20 -19.77
C ALA A 213 24.81 -9.70 -19.24
N LYS A 214 24.80 -10.70 -18.36
CA LYS A 214 26.02 -11.34 -17.84
C LYS A 214 26.89 -12.05 -18.88
N LYS A 215 26.35 -12.34 -20.08
CA LYS A 215 27.15 -12.89 -21.18
C LYS A 215 27.94 -11.83 -21.95
N HIS A 216 27.66 -10.55 -21.72
CA HIS A 216 28.39 -9.45 -22.33
C HIS A 216 29.40 -8.90 -21.33
N SER A 217 30.70 -9.05 -21.61
CA SER A 217 31.80 -8.69 -20.69
C SER A 217 31.67 -7.27 -20.15
N ASP A 218 31.46 -6.28 -21.03
CA ASP A 218 31.46 -4.88 -20.62
C ASP A 218 30.28 -4.54 -19.69
N VAL A 219 29.16 -5.24 -19.86
CA VAL A 219 27.96 -5.07 -19.03
C VAL A 219 28.15 -5.76 -17.68
N ASP A 220 28.72 -6.97 -17.69
CA ASP A 220 29.05 -7.70 -16.46
C ASP A 220 30.08 -6.93 -15.61
N ASP A 221 31.13 -6.41 -16.24
CA ASP A 221 32.16 -5.58 -15.60
C ASP A 221 31.55 -4.31 -14.98
N PHE A 222 30.67 -3.61 -15.72
CA PHE A 222 29.96 -2.45 -15.20
C PHE A 222 29.16 -2.79 -13.94
N PHE A 223 28.33 -3.84 -13.98
CA PHE A 223 27.52 -4.24 -12.83
C PHE A 223 28.36 -4.80 -11.67
N CYS A 224 29.52 -5.40 -11.95
CA CYS A 224 30.50 -5.81 -10.95
C CYS A 224 31.04 -4.60 -10.18
N ILE A 225 31.46 -3.54 -10.90
CA ILE A 225 31.94 -2.29 -10.28
C ILE A 225 30.85 -1.66 -9.42
N VAL A 226 29.62 -1.52 -9.95
CA VAL A 226 28.49 -0.96 -9.19
C VAL A 226 28.22 -1.77 -7.92
N THR A 227 28.20 -3.09 -8.02
CA THR A 227 27.98 -3.99 -6.89
C THR A 227 29.09 -3.84 -5.84
N ASN A 228 30.36 -3.73 -6.25
CA ASN A 228 31.48 -3.52 -5.35
C ASN A 228 31.37 -2.18 -4.60
N VAL A 229 31.00 -1.10 -5.29
CA VAL A 229 30.76 0.20 -4.64
C VAL A 229 29.63 0.10 -3.61
N LEU A 230 28.50 -0.53 -3.98
CA LEU A 230 27.37 -0.73 -3.07
C LEU A 230 27.76 -1.58 -1.85
N ASN A 231 28.55 -2.64 -2.04
CA ASN A 231 29.04 -3.48 -0.95
C ASN A 231 30.01 -2.73 -0.02
N ILE A 232 30.91 -1.91 -0.57
CA ILE A 232 31.80 -1.07 0.23
C ILE A 232 30.96 -0.11 1.08
N VAL A 233 30.01 0.62 0.50
CA VAL A 233 29.17 1.55 1.25
C VAL A 233 28.29 0.80 2.26
N GLY A 234 27.59 -0.25 1.81
CA GLY A 234 26.63 -1.03 2.59
C GLY A 234 27.25 -1.82 3.75
N SER A 235 28.47 -2.32 3.61
CA SER A 235 29.16 -3.07 4.67
C SER A 235 29.47 -2.24 5.92
N SER A 236 29.41 -0.90 5.86
CA SER A 236 29.68 -0.03 7.00
C SER A 236 28.52 0.90 7.31
N PHE A 237 28.00 0.81 8.54
CA PHE A 237 27.01 1.77 9.05
C PHE A 237 27.52 3.21 8.96
N LYS A 238 28.81 3.45 9.29
CA LYS A 238 29.43 4.79 9.18
C LYS A 238 29.40 5.33 7.75
N ARG A 239 29.73 4.51 6.75
CA ARG A 239 29.70 4.94 5.33
C ARG A 239 28.28 5.20 4.83
N ARG A 240 27.32 4.37 5.24
CA ARG A 240 25.89 4.59 4.96
C ARG A 240 25.39 5.90 5.55
N ASP A 241 25.72 6.19 6.80
CA ASP A 241 25.30 7.43 7.46
C ASP A 241 25.96 8.67 6.85
N LEU A 242 27.26 8.61 6.52
CA LEU A 242 27.95 9.70 5.82
C LEU A 242 27.29 10.00 4.46
N LEU A 243 26.90 8.96 3.71
CA LEU A 243 26.20 9.13 2.44
C LEU A 243 24.82 9.79 2.64
N ARG A 244 24.04 9.33 3.62
CA ARG A 244 22.74 9.92 3.96
C ARG A 244 22.87 11.39 4.37
N GLN A 245 23.85 11.72 5.21
CA GLN A 245 24.11 13.11 5.62
C GLN A 245 24.46 14.01 4.43
N HIS A 246 25.25 13.50 3.48
CA HIS A 246 25.57 14.24 2.25
C HIS A 246 24.34 14.46 1.37
N GLN A 247 23.45 13.47 1.27
CA GLN A 247 22.19 13.61 0.51
C GLN A 247 21.27 14.65 1.14
N VAL A 248 21.11 14.63 2.47
CA VAL A 248 20.28 15.62 3.19
C VAL A 248 20.79 17.05 2.97
N LYS A 249 22.11 17.25 2.90
CA LYS A 249 22.72 18.57 2.63
C LYS A 249 22.51 19.07 1.19
N LYS A 250 22.18 18.20 0.23
CA LYS A 250 21.91 18.58 -1.17
C LYS A 250 20.43 18.88 -1.44
N ILE A 251 19.54 18.37 -0.59
CA ILE A 251 18.08 18.51 -0.73
C ILE A 251 17.57 19.74 0.05
N ARG A 252 18.36 20.24 1.02
CA ARG A 252 18.20 21.57 1.61
C ARG A 252 18.91 22.62 0.79
#